data_AF-A0AAU5H0P6-F1
#
_entry.id   AF-A0AAU5H0P6-F1
#
_cell.length_a   1.000
_cell.length_b   1.000
_cell.length_c   1.000
_cell.angle_alpha   90.00
_cell.angle_beta   90.00
_cell.angle_gamma   90.00
#
_symmetry.space_group_name_H-M   'P 1'
#
loop_
_entity.id
_entity.type
_entity.pdbx_description
1 polymer ?
#
loop_
_entity_poly.entity_id
_entity_poly.type
_entity_poly.pdbx_seq_one_letter_code
_entity_poly.pdbx_strand_id
1 'polypeptide(L)'
;MSAVAREALRWLAPAPLWTAGTVGTASDAFLRPWIAESRTHSFLDDFLATVGGTDGRSPADLSGTLPERSAQDGAFRFFMATSRRYYLVAATLVCHRPGIPDHTVQRALDERAFFVLRRIEGNGTESAFVPGPTAGTWQPATAGAPVPGERELPLHPVPVAAFAAAGTTAATLGMAAGQRSARTVLYGYIPVLGGNQTKDDSPPHVIRTVLTRDPCPPVLSVRTHPFRFASGIADDAPTPKGPTP
;
A
#
# COMPACT_ATOMS: atom_id res chain seq x y z
N MET A 1 15.41 -37.27 8.32
CA MET A 1 14.26 -36.50 7.77
C MET A 1 14.62 -35.03 7.83
N SER A 2 15.04 -34.43 6.71
CA SER A 2 15.28 -32.99 6.65
C SER A 2 13.96 -32.25 6.76
N ALA A 3 13.85 -31.35 7.74
CA ALA A 3 12.77 -30.38 7.77
C ALA A 3 12.84 -29.55 6.49
N VAL A 4 11.83 -29.66 5.64
CA VAL A 4 11.67 -28.76 4.49
C VAL A 4 11.54 -27.37 5.06
N ALA A 5 12.52 -26.50 4.80
CA ALA A 5 12.48 -25.11 5.20
C ALA A 5 11.20 -24.48 4.63
N ARG A 6 10.24 -24.15 5.50
CA ARG A 6 9.01 -23.46 5.11
C ARG A 6 9.41 -22.13 4.46
N GLU A 7 8.91 -21.92 3.25
CA GLU A 7 9.05 -20.66 2.54
C GLU A 7 8.34 -19.57 3.36
N ALA A 8 9.11 -18.67 3.97
CA ALA A 8 8.55 -17.58 4.75
C ALA A 8 8.07 -16.49 3.79
N LEU A 9 6.75 -16.35 3.63
CA LEU A 9 6.16 -15.27 2.87
C LEU A 9 6.27 -13.95 3.63
N ARG A 10 6.49 -12.86 2.91
CA ARG A 10 6.59 -11.53 3.50
C ARG A 10 6.04 -10.45 2.57
N TRP A 11 5.37 -9.47 3.16
CA TRP A 11 5.01 -8.23 2.47
C TRP A 11 6.15 -7.22 2.51
N LEU A 12 6.40 -6.59 1.38
CA LEU A 12 7.36 -5.52 1.20
C LEU A 12 6.69 -4.31 0.52
N ALA A 13 7.38 -3.18 0.54
CA ALA A 13 7.10 -2.06 -0.35
C ALA A 13 6.98 -2.56 -1.81
N PRO A 14 6.21 -1.89 -2.67
CA PRO A 14 6.04 -2.32 -4.05
C PRO A 14 7.39 -2.32 -4.79
N ALA A 15 7.62 -3.36 -5.60
CA ALA A 15 8.88 -3.61 -6.29
C ALA A 15 9.52 -2.40 -7.00
N PRO A 16 8.77 -1.49 -7.66
CA PRO A 16 9.34 -0.29 -8.27
C PRO A 16 10.16 0.59 -7.32
N LEU A 17 9.92 0.49 -6.01
CA LEU A 17 10.62 1.28 -5.00
C LEU A 17 11.93 0.66 -4.51
N TRP A 18 12.26 -0.58 -4.88
CA TRP A 18 13.44 -1.34 -4.39
C TRP A 18 14.78 -0.88 -4.99
N THR A 19 14.90 0.40 -5.34
CA THR A 19 16.14 1.03 -5.78
C THR A 19 16.96 1.49 -4.58
N ALA A 20 18.21 1.92 -4.77
CA ALA A 20 19.05 2.43 -3.68
C ALA A 20 18.59 3.78 -3.06
N GLY A 21 17.39 4.28 -3.39
CA GLY A 21 16.86 5.58 -3.01
C GLY A 21 15.89 5.58 -1.81
N THR A 22 14.84 6.40 -1.88
CA THR A 22 13.90 6.80 -0.79
C THR A 22 13.30 5.62 0.00
N VAL A 23 13.14 4.45 -0.62
CA VAL A 23 12.67 3.20 0.01
C VAL A 23 13.57 2.04 -0.43
N GLY A 24 14.88 2.17 -0.23
CA GLY A 24 15.83 1.09 -0.53
C GLY A 24 15.73 -0.08 0.45
N THR A 25 16.35 -1.21 0.10
CA THR A 25 16.34 -2.47 0.89
C THR A 25 16.87 -2.31 2.32
N ALA A 26 17.65 -1.26 2.58
CA ALA A 26 18.17 -0.91 3.90
C ALA A 26 17.23 0.03 4.71
N SER A 27 16.15 0.54 4.11
CA SER A 27 15.19 1.45 4.74
C SER A 27 14.11 0.68 5.50
N ASP A 28 13.70 1.18 6.67
CA ASP A 28 12.52 0.66 7.38
C ASP A 28 11.23 0.77 6.56
N ALA A 29 11.20 1.68 5.58
CA ALA A 29 10.08 1.81 4.64
C ALA A 29 9.99 0.61 3.68
N PHE A 30 11.08 -0.14 3.47
CA PHE A 30 11.12 -1.31 2.59
C PHE A 30 10.14 -2.41 3.01
N LEU A 31 9.82 -2.49 4.29
CA LEU A 31 8.93 -3.49 4.84
C LEU A 31 7.46 -3.06 4.78
N ARG A 32 7.19 -1.79 4.48
CA ARG A 32 5.86 -1.18 4.62
C ARG A 32 5.15 -1.15 3.27
N PRO A 33 3.83 -1.41 3.25
CA PRO A 33 3.03 -1.06 2.09
C PRO A 33 3.17 0.45 1.81
N TRP A 34 3.15 0.80 0.53
CA TRP A 34 3.20 2.17 0.05
C TRP A 34 1.80 2.73 -0.09
N ILE A 35 1.67 4.04 0.13
CA ILE A 35 0.45 4.79 -0.15
C ILE A 35 0.77 5.75 -1.29
N ALA A 36 0.03 5.66 -2.39
CA ALA A 36 0.12 6.55 -3.53
C ALA A 36 -1.10 7.49 -3.55
N GLU A 37 -0.86 8.79 -3.70
CA GLU A 37 -1.84 9.84 -3.99
C GLU A 37 -1.84 10.12 -5.50
N SER A 38 -3.03 10.28 -6.07
CA SER A 38 -3.25 10.87 -7.38
C SER A 38 -4.21 12.05 -7.27
N ARG A 39 -4.07 13.00 -8.20
CA ARG A 39 -4.88 14.23 -8.29
C ARG A 39 -5.79 14.27 -9.52
N THR A 40 -5.88 13.15 -10.23
CA THR A 40 -6.63 13.01 -11.49
C THR A 40 -7.80 12.03 -11.28
N HIS A 41 -8.91 12.22 -12.00
CA HIS A 41 -10.00 11.25 -11.96
C HIS A 41 -9.63 9.93 -12.66
N SER A 42 -8.61 9.95 -13.53
CA SER A 42 -8.00 8.79 -14.17
C SER A 42 -6.97 8.11 -13.27
N PHE A 43 -7.03 8.32 -11.93
CA PHE A 43 -5.99 7.89 -11.00
C PHE A 43 -5.58 6.43 -11.13
N LEU A 44 -6.53 5.54 -11.44
CA LEU A 44 -6.24 4.12 -11.60
C LEU A 44 -5.45 3.87 -12.87
N ASP A 45 -5.91 4.40 -14.01
CA ASP A 45 -5.22 4.28 -15.30
C ASP A 45 -3.82 4.89 -15.22
N ASP A 46 -3.71 6.06 -14.59
CA ASP A 46 -2.46 6.75 -14.29
C ASP A 46 -1.49 5.88 -13.47
N PHE A 47 -1.99 5.19 -12.44
CA PHE A 47 -1.20 4.27 -11.61
C PHE A 47 -0.78 3.03 -12.40
N LEU A 48 -1.70 2.42 -13.15
CA LEU A 48 -1.42 1.25 -13.97
C LEU A 48 -0.40 1.58 -15.06
N ALA A 49 -0.49 2.75 -15.68
CA ALA A 49 0.47 3.23 -16.66
C ALA A 49 1.85 3.45 -16.03
N THR A 50 1.91 4.03 -14.82
CA THR A 50 3.16 4.15 -14.07
C THR A 50 3.78 2.79 -13.78
N VAL A 51 3.05 1.86 -13.17
CA VAL A 51 3.60 0.53 -12.80
C VAL A 51 3.91 -0.32 -14.05
N GLY A 52 3.11 -0.19 -15.10
CA GLY A 52 3.27 -0.86 -16.38
C GLY A 52 4.26 -0.19 -17.34
N GLY A 53 4.84 0.96 -16.98
CA GLY A 53 5.78 1.70 -17.82
C GLY A 53 5.22 2.12 -19.18
N THR A 54 3.94 2.50 -19.24
CA THR A 54 3.24 2.94 -20.45
C THR A 54 2.96 4.44 -20.43
N ASP A 55 2.51 5.00 -21.56
CA ASP A 55 2.13 6.41 -21.70
C ASP A 55 3.23 7.41 -21.29
N GLY A 56 4.49 7.05 -21.56
CA GLY A 56 5.66 7.85 -21.22
C GLY A 56 6.01 7.88 -19.73
N ARG A 57 5.31 7.10 -18.89
CA ARG A 57 5.57 6.97 -17.45
C ARG A 57 6.55 5.84 -17.17
N SER A 58 7.27 5.97 -16.06
CA SER A 58 8.20 4.96 -15.57
C SER A 58 7.73 4.41 -14.23
N PRO A 59 7.91 3.11 -13.92
CA PRO A 59 7.66 2.58 -12.59
C PRO A 59 8.45 3.31 -11.49
N ALA A 60 9.60 3.91 -11.80
CA ALA A 60 10.37 4.74 -10.88
C ALA A 60 9.58 5.97 -10.36
N ASP A 61 8.62 6.47 -11.14
CA ASP A 61 7.82 7.65 -10.82
C ASP A 61 6.89 7.41 -9.62
N LEU A 62 6.64 6.14 -9.26
CA LEU A 62 5.85 5.77 -8.09
C LEU A 62 6.39 6.42 -6.81
N SER A 63 7.71 6.62 -6.71
CA SER A 63 8.34 7.25 -5.54
C SER A 63 7.89 8.70 -5.30
N GLY A 64 7.44 9.40 -6.35
CA GLY A 64 6.93 10.78 -6.28
C GLY A 64 5.45 10.91 -5.91
N THR A 65 4.75 9.80 -5.67
CA THR A 65 3.29 9.78 -5.45
C THR A 65 2.88 9.87 -3.97
N LEU A 66 3.78 10.25 -3.06
CA LEU A 66 3.44 10.31 -1.64
C LEU A 66 2.31 11.32 -1.35
N PRO A 67 1.38 10.98 -0.44
CA PRO A 67 0.45 11.96 0.11
C PRO A 67 1.18 13.09 0.82
N GLU A 68 0.46 14.21 0.93
CA GLU A 68 0.87 15.32 1.77
C GLU A 68 0.97 14.91 3.24
N ARG A 69 1.98 15.40 3.95
CA ARG A 69 2.16 15.17 5.39
C ARG A 69 1.69 16.38 6.19
N SER A 70 1.03 16.11 7.30
CA SER A 70 0.76 17.07 8.37
C SER A 70 2.09 17.57 8.96
N ALA A 71 2.23 18.89 9.10
CA ALA A 71 3.42 19.49 9.71
C ALA A 71 3.45 19.25 11.24
N GLN A 72 2.30 18.94 11.82
CA GLN A 72 2.11 18.81 13.27
C GLN A 72 2.56 17.44 13.78
N ASP A 73 2.19 16.37 13.09
CA ASP A 73 2.44 14.99 13.54
C ASP A 73 3.08 14.08 12.47
N GLY A 74 3.37 14.61 11.28
CA GLY A 74 4.00 13.88 10.18
C GLY A 74 3.11 12.81 9.52
N ALA A 75 1.85 12.67 9.96
CA ALA A 75 0.88 11.75 9.39
C ALA A 75 0.46 12.21 7.99
N PHE A 76 0.13 11.28 7.10
CA PHE A 76 -0.42 11.65 5.80
C PHE A 76 -1.83 12.24 5.93
N ARG A 77 -2.14 13.23 5.10
CA ARG A 77 -3.46 13.86 5.01
C ARG A 77 -4.21 13.31 3.82
N PHE A 78 -5.33 12.65 4.07
CA PHE A 78 -6.19 12.08 3.05
C PHE A 78 -7.38 12.99 2.81
N PHE A 79 -7.36 13.70 1.70
CA PHE A 79 -8.48 14.56 1.30
C PHE A 79 -9.57 13.74 0.62
N MET A 80 -10.81 14.24 0.64
CA MET A 80 -11.91 13.57 -0.03
C MET A 80 -11.74 13.58 -1.55
N ALA A 81 -12.37 12.60 -2.22
CA ALA A 81 -12.40 12.53 -3.68
C ALA A 81 -13.01 13.79 -4.34
N THR A 82 -13.87 14.53 -3.62
CA THR A 82 -14.39 15.84 -4.05
C THR A 82 -13.30 16.90 -4.20
N SER A 83 -12.21 16.78 -3.45
CA SER A 83 -10.98 17.58 -3.61
C SER A 83 -10.07 17.03 -4.72
N ARG A 84 -10.58 16.11 -5.55
CA ARG A 84 -9.87 15.41 -6.63
C ARG A 84 -8.64 14.64 -6.17
N ARG A 85 -8.60 14.17 -4.92
CA ARG A 85 -7.50 13.35 -4.40
C ARG A 85 -7.95 11.91 -4.22
N TYR A 86 -7.14 10.98 -4.70
CA TYR A 86 -7.44 9.55 -4.71
C TYR A 86 -6.23 8.80 -4.17
N TYR A 87 -6.47 7.76 -3.37
CA TYR A 87 -5.43 7.05 -2.65
C TYR A 87 -5.46 5.56 -2.95
N LEU A 88 -4.29 5.00 -3.24
CA LEU A 88 -4.07 3.58 -3.43
C LEU A 88 -3.06 3.09 -2.39
N VAL A 89 -3.29 1.89 -1.85
CA VAL A 89 -2.23 1.13 -1.18
C VAL A 89 -1.59 0.21 -2.19
N ALA A 90 -0.27 0.03 -2.13
CA ALA A 90 0.48 -0.89 -2.97
C ALA A 90 1.55 -1.65 -2.16
N ALA A 91 1.73 -2.93 -2.45
CA ALA A 91 2.76 -3.77 -1.83
C ALA A 91 3.17 -4.91 -2.76
N THR A 92 4.34 -5.49 -2.55
CA THR A 92 4.75 -6.72 -3.22
C THR A 92 4.86 -7.84 -2.19
N LEU A 93 4.23 -8.98 -2.48
CA LEU A 93 4.30 -10.19 -1.67
C LEU A 93 5.42 -11.07 -2.20
N VAL A 94 6.35 -11.46 -1.34
CA VAL A 94 7.55 -12.19 -1.75
C VAL A 94 7.78 -13.46 -0.94
N CYS A 95 8.47 -14.40 -1.55
CA CYS A 95 9.08 -15.51 -0.85
C CYS A 95 10.45 -15.11 -0.30
N HIS A 96 10.73 -15.38 0.98
CA HIS A 96 12.03 -15.12 1.62
C HIS A 96 13.12 -16.13 1.17
N ARG A 97 13.33 -16.26 -0.14
CA ARG A 97 14.43 -17.00 -0.77
C ARG A 97 15.39 -16.02 -1.47
N PRO A 98 16.70 -16.34 -1.57
CA PRO A 98 17.64 -15.56 -2.38
C PRO A 98 17.11 -15.36 -3.82
N GLY A 99 17.13 -14.13 -4.33
CA GLY A 99 16.49 -13.74 -5.60
C GLY A 99 15.06 -13.21 -5.47
N ILE A 100 14.46 -13.35 -4.28
CA ILE A 100 13.16 -12.82 -3.82
C ILE A 100 12.10 -12.91 -4.93
N PRO A 101 11.74 -14.08 -5.49
CA PRO A 101 10.65 -14.13 -6.45
C PRO A 101 9.35 -13.65 -5.78
N ASP A 102 8.52 -12.95 -6.54
CA ASP A 102 7.21 -12.53 -6.06
C ASP A 102 6.33 -13.77 -5.89
N HIS A 103 5.56 -13.81 -4.82
CA HIS A 103 4.57 -14.84 -4.61
C HIS A 103 3.29 -14.45 -5.35
N THR A 104 2.92 -15.25 -6.34
CA THR A 104 1.61 -15.12 -6.99
C THR A 104 0.56 -15.70 -6.07
N VAL A 105 -0.50 -14.93 -5.76
CA VAL A 105 -1.61 -15.39 -4.93
C VAL A 105 -2.33 -16.56 -5.61
N GLN A 106 -2.29 -17.73 -4.96
CA GLN A 106 -2.80 -18.99 -5.50
C GLN A 106 -4.23 -19.23 -5.03
N ARG A 107 -5.20 -18.60 -5.71
CA ARG A 107 -6.64 -18.76 -5.35
C ARG A 107 -7.13 -20.21 -5.39
N ALA A 108 -6.54 -21.05 -6.23
CA ALA A 108 -6.84 -22.48 -6.29
C ALA A 108 -6.44 -23.24 -5.01
N LEU A 109 -5.55 -22.67 -4.19
CA LEU A 109 -5.18 -23.16 -2.86
C LEU A 109 -5.82 -22.34 -1.73
N ASP A 110 -6.95 -21.68 -2.02
CA ASP A 110 -7.70 -20.81 -1.09
C ASP A 110 -6.86 -19.64 -0.53
N GLU A 111 -5.84 -19.19 -1.28
CA GLU A 111 -5.12 -17.98 -0.91
C GLU A 111 -5.91 -16.73 -1.22
N ARG A 112 -5.95 -15.81 -0.26
CA ARG A 112 -6.63 -14.52 -0.39
C ARG A 112 -5.69 -13.41 0.03
N ALA A 113 -5.58 -12.38 -0.82
CA ALA A 113 -4.83 -11.18 -0.52
C ALA A 113 -5.77 -9.97 -0.47
N PHE A 114 -5.67 -9.20 0.61
CA PHE A 114 -6.49 -8.03 0.89
C PHE A 114 -5.72 -7.09 1.80
N PHE A 115 -6.30 -5.93 2.11
CA PHE A 115 -5.77 -5.05 3.15
C PHE A 115 -6.86 -4.67 4.13
N VAL A 116 -6.44 -4.30 5.33
CA VAL A 116 -7.32 -3.85 6.41
C VAL A 116 -6.91 -2.44 6.83
N LEU A 117 -7.91 -1.67 7.25
CA LEU A 117 -7.73 -0.33 7.77
C LEU A 117 -7.94 -0.37 9.28
N ARG A 118 -6.91 0.05 10.02
CA ARG A 118 -6.90 0.02 11.48
C ARG A 118 -6.73 1.41 12.04
N ARG A 119 -7.38 1.67 13.16
CA ARG A 119 -7.27 2.91 13.92
C ARG A 119 -6.17 2.77 14.96
N ILE A 120 -5.35 3.79 15.15
CA ILE A 120 -4.37 3.87 16.24
C ILE A 120 -5.02 4.59 17.41
N GLU A 121 -5.12 3.91 18.55
CA GLU A 121 -5.63 4.47 19.80
C GLU A 121 -4.57 5.34 20.50
N GLY A 122 -4.98 6.16 21.49
CA GLY A 122 -4.07 7.06 22.21
C GLY A 122 -2.89 6.37 22.93
N ASN A 123 -3.01 5.07 23.21
CA ASN A 123 -1.94 4.23 23.78
C ASN A 123 -1.03 3.58 22.72
N GLY A 124 -1.22 3.88 21.43
CA GLY A 124 -0.47 3.34 20.30
C GLY A 124 -0.91 1.95 19.80
N THR A 125 -1.91 1.33 20.44
CA THR A 125 -2.51 0.05 20.01
C THR A 125 -3.39 0.24 18.78
N GLU A 126 -3.62 -0.85 18.05
CA GLU A 126 -4.47 -0.85 16.86
C GLU A 126 -5.86 -1.39 17.20
N SER A 127 -6.89 -0.80 16.59
CA SER A 127 -8.25 -1.33 16.56
C SER A 127 -8.69 -1.62 15.13
N ALA A 128 -9.37 -2.75 14.94
CA ALA A 128 -9.97 -3.19 13.69
C ALA A 128 -11.44 -2.77 13.62
N PHE A 129 -11.91 -2.36 12.44
CA PHE A 129 -13.32 -2.10 12.22
C PHE A 129 -14.04 -3.38 11.79
N VAL A 130 -15.01 -3.83 12.58
CA VAL A 130 -15.89 -4.96 12.28
C VAL A 130 -17.27 -4.41 11.91
N PRO A 131 -17.71 -4.50 10.65
CA PRO A 131 -19.03 -4.02 10.24
C PRO A 131 -20.14 -4.85 10.92
N GLY A 132 -21.23 -4.18 11.28
CA GLY A 132 -22.44 -4.79 11.82
C GLY A 132 -23.66 -4.39 11.00
N PRO A 133 -24.84 -4.98 11.28
CA PRO A 133 -26.06 -4.77 10.48
C PRO A 133 -26.55 -3.32 10.47
N THR A 134 -26.35 -2.58 11.57
CA THR A 134 -26.79 -1.17 11.71
C THR A 134 -25.59 -0.22 11.79
N ALA A 135 -24.56 -0.62 12.53
CA ALA A 135 -23.30 0.12 12.67
C ALA A 135 -22.17 -0.88 12.92
N GLY A 136 -20.95 -0.51 12.53
CA GLY A 136 -19.77 -1.29 12.87
C GLY A 136 -19.18 -0.91 14.23
N THR A 137 -18.27 -1.75 14.72
CA THR A 137 -17.58 -1.59 16.00
C THR A 137 -16.08 -1.59 15.79
N TRP A 138 -15.36 -0.81 16.60
CA TRP A 138 -13.90 -0.89 16.69
C TRP A 138 -13.52 -1.88 17.78
N GLN A 139 -12.73 -2.89 17.43
CA GLN A 139 -12.29 -3.95 18.34
C GLN A 139 -10.77 -3.98 18.43
N PRO A 140 -10.17 -4.32 19.59
CA PRO A 140 -8.72 -4.43 19.71
C PRO A 140 -8.12 -5.40 18.67
N ALA A 141 -7.03 -4.99 18.03
CA ALA A 141 -6.35 -5.77 17.00
C ALA A 141 -4.88 -5.99 17.34
N THR A 142 -4.34 -7.13 16.92
CA THR A 142 -2.92 -7.46 17.08
C THR A 142 -2.19 -7.38 15.75
N ALA A 143 -0.86 -7.18 15.78
CA ALA A 143 -0.06 -7.12 14.56
C ALA A 143 0.04 -8.46 13.80
N GLY A 144 -0.37 -9.58 14.41
CA GLY A 144 -0.14 -10.94 13.90
C GLY A 144 -1.33 -11.61 13.22
N ALA A 145 -2.54 -11.05 13.30
CA ALA A 145 -3.73 -11.63 12.67
C ALA A 145 -4.81 -10.56 12.39
N PRO A 146 -5.66 -10.75 11.36
CA PRO A 146 -6.90 -9.99 11.25
C PRO A 146 -7.88 -10.39 12.36
N VAL A 147 -8.72 -9.46 12.78
CA VAL A 147 -9.83 -9.75 13.72
C VAL A 147 -10.94 -10.50 12.96
N PRO A 148 -11.62 -11.51 13.55
CA PRO A 148 -12.75 -12.16 12.89
C PRO A 148 -13.82 -11.14 12.45
N GLY A 149 -14.15 -11.15 11.16
CA GLY A 149 -15.09 -10.19 10.58
C GLY A 149 -14.52 -8.78 10.37
N GLU A 150 -13.22 -8.54 10.58
CA GLU A 150 -12.57 -7.28 10.22
C GLU A 150 -12.87 -6.91 8.76
N ARG A 151 -13.13 -5.63 8.48
CA ARG A 151 -13.43 -5.19 7.11
C ARG A 151 -12.22 -5.39 6.20
N GLU A 152 -12.33 -6.37 5.31
CA GLU A 152 -11.34 -6.68 4.29
C GLU A 152 -11.59 -5.83 3.02
N LEU A 153 -10.54 -5.19 2.51
CA LEU A 153 -10.57 -4.40 1.28
C LEU A 153 -9.69 -5.08 0.22
N PRO A 154 -10.15 -5.20 -1.04
CA PRO A 154 -9.49 -6.05 -2.02
C PRO A 154 -8.11 -5.52 -2.41
N LEU A 155 -7.20 -6.46 -2.70
CA LEU A 155 -5.97 -6.19 -3.44
C LEU A 155 -6.04 -6.87 -4.82
N HIS A 156 -5.54 -6.15 -5.83
CA HIS A 156 -5.52 -6.57 -7.21
C HIS A 156 -4.07 -6.66 -7.69
N PRO A 157 -3.66 -7.76 -8.35
CA PRO A 157 -2.32 -7.88 -8.91
C PRO A 157 -2.20 -7.05 -10.19
N VAL A 158 -1.04 -6.43 -10.40
CA VAL A 158 -0.63 -5.79 -11.65
C VAL A 158 0.83 -6.13 -11.94
N PRO A 159 1.18 -6.56 -13.17
CA PRO A 159 2.57 -6.77 -13.54
C PRO A 159 3.32 -5.44 -13.58
N VAL A 160 4.59 -5.47 -13.18
CA VAL A 160 5.47 -4.30 -13.22
C VAL A 160 6.32 -4.37 -14.49
N ALA A 161 6.43 -3.29 -15.24
CA ALA A 161 7.37 -3.23 -16.35
C ALA A 161 8.83 -3.17 -15.87
N ALA A 162 9.74 -3.72 -16.66
CA ALA A 162 11.16 -3.60 -16.40
C ALA A 162 11.64 -2.20 -16.85
N PHE A 163 12.32 -1.47 -15.96
CA PHE A 163 12.64 -0.06 -16.16
C PHE A 163 14.09 0.31 -15.77
N ALA A 164 14.79 -0.59 -15.11
CA ALA A 164 16.05 -0.27 -14.46
C ALA A 164 17.25 -0.45 -15.41
N ALA A 165 18.18 0.50 -15.41
CA ALA A 165 19.42 0.37 -16.16
C ALA A 165 20.24 -0.86 -15.67
N ALA A 166 20.97 -1.48 -16.59
CA ALA A 166 21.87 -2.60 -16.25
C ALA A 166 22.86 -2.20 -15.14
N GLY A 167 23.14 -3.14 -14.23
CA GLY A 167 24.04 -2.91 -13.09
C GLY A 167 23.41 -2.21 -11.88
N THR A 168 22.15 -1.76 -11.96
CA THR A 168 21.43 -1.22 -10.80
C THR A 168 20.84 -2.33 -9.92
N THR A 169 20.57 -2.03 -8.64
CA THR A 169 19.88 -2.95 -7.72
C THR A 169 18.50 -3.39 -8.26
N ALA A 170 17.76 -2.48 -8.89
CA ALA A 170 16.48 -2.84 -9.48
C ALA A 170 16.65 -3.83 -10.66
N ALA A 171 17.71 -3.70 -11.45
CA ALA A 171 18.04 -4.68 -12.50
C ALA A 171 18.42 -6.04 -11.92
N THR A 172 19.23 -6.10 -10.84
CA THR A 172 19.57 -7.37 -10.18
C THR A 172 18.36 -8.04 -9.52
N LEU A 173 17.37 -7.24 -9.13
CA LEU A 173 16.07 -7.71 -8.66
C LEU A 173 15.07 -7.96 -9.79
N GLY A 174 15.50 -8.18 -11.04
CA GLY A 174 14.63 -8.65 -12.12
C GLY A 174 13.78 -7.56 -12.80
N MET A 175 14.15 -6.29 -12.65
CA MET A 175 13.49 -5.16 -13.31
C MET A 175 14.38 -4.50 -14.38
N ALA A 176 15.33 -5.24 -14.97
CA ALA A 176 16.25 -4.72 -15.99
C ALA A 176 15.52 -4.30 -17.29
N ALA A 177 15.72 -3.05 -17.73
CA ALA A 177 15.08 -2.49 -18.91
C ALA A 177 15.33 -3.34 -20.17
N GLY A 178 14.31 -3.42 -21.04
CA GLY A 178 14.35 -4.25 -22.26
C GLY A 178 14.12 -5.75 -22.02
N GLN A 179 13.86 -6.17 -20.78
CA GLN A 179 13.45 -7.54 -20.44
C GLN A 179 11.98 -7.57 -20.02
N ARG A 180 11.38 -8.77 -20.04
CA ARG A 180 10.10 -8.99 -19.32
C ARG A 180 10.40 -9.04 -17.83
N SER A 181 9.76 -8.17 -17.06
CA SER A 181 9.80 -8.26 -15.60
C SER A 181 8.82 -9.34 -15.15
N ALA A 182 9.25 -10.15 -14.19
CA ALA A 182 8.41 -11.15 -13.52
C ALA A 182 7.76 -10.59 -12.24
N ARG A 183 7.89 -9.28 -11.99
CA ARG A 183 7.41 -8.63 -10.78
C ARG A 183 5.93 -8.29 -10.86
N THR A 184 5.26 -8.38 -9.72
CA THR A 184 3.86 -8.07 -9.50
C THR A 184 3.74 -7.15 -8.29
N VAL A 185 2.93 -6.12 -8.43
CA VAL A 185 2.46 -5.30 -7.32
C VAL A 185 1.01 -5.67 -7.05
N LEU A 186 0.66 -5.79 -5.77
CA LEU A 186 -0.72 -5.85 -5.32
C LEU A 186 -1.16 -4.46 -4.88
N TYR A 187 -2.25 -3.94 -5.45
CA TYR A 187 -2.77 -2.62 -5.14
C TYR A 187 -4.24 -2.64 -4.74
N GLY A 188 -4.69 -1.68 -3.95
CA GLY A 188 -6.08 -1.56 -3.53
C GLY A 188 -6.49 -0.11 -3.33
N TYR A 189 -7.74 0.22 -3.66
CA TYR A 189 -8.28 1.57 -3.47
C TYR A 189 -8.62 1.83 -2.00
N ILE A 190 -8.12 2.92 -1.44
CA ILE A 190 -8.40 3.30 -0.06
C ILE A 190 -9.66 4.15 -0.03
N PRO A 191 -10.78 3.66 0.54
CA PRO A 191 -12.02 4.41 0.54
C PRO A 191 -11.92 5.60 1.49
N VAL A 192 -11.90 6.81 0.93
CA VAL A 192 -12.05 8.06 1.68
C VAL A 192 -13.53 8.44 1.68
N LEU A 193 -14.27 7.89 2.64
CA LEU A 193 -15.70 8.17 2.78
C LEU A 193 -15.92 9.50 3.52
N GLY A 194 -16.81 10.33 2.96
CA GLY A 194 -17.27 11.59 3.56
C GLY A 194 -18.21 11.38 4.73
N GLY A 195 -17.77 10.65 5.76
CA GLY A 195 -18.43 10.72 7.06
C GLY A 195 -18.08 12.03 7.77
N ASN A 196 -18.86 12.41 8.79
CA ASN A 196 -18.62 13.54 9.70
C ASN A 196 -17.28 13.48 10.49
N GLN A 197 -16.28 12.75 10.02
CA GLN A 197 -14.92 12.71 10.56
C GLN A 197 -14.09 13.94 10.18
N THR A 198 -14.73 15.10 9.99
CA THR A 198 -14.14 16.34 9.49
C THR A 198 -13.33 17.10 10.54
N LYS A 199 -12.73 16.41 11.52
CA LYS A 199 -11.88 17.07 12.53
C LYS A 199 -10.50 16.41 12.52
N ASP A 200 -9.45 17.23 12.44
CA ASP A 200 -8.04 16.80 12.57
C ASP A 200 -7.77 16.04 13.89
N ASP A 201 -8.71 16.08 14.84
CA ASP A 201 -8.72 15.28 16.08
C ASP A 201 -9.08 13.79 15.86
N SER A 202 -9.52 13.37 14.67
CA SER A 202 -9.83 11.95 14.41
C SER A 202 -8.57 11.11 14.57
N PRO A 203 -8.60 9.99 15.32
CA PRO A 203 -7.41 9.18 15.57
C PRO A 203 -6.75 8.73 14.26
N PRO A 204 -5.41 8.67 14.21
CA PRO A 204 -4.72 8.30 12.99
C PRO A 204 -5.00 6.84 12.63
N HIS A 205 -4.99 6.56 11.34
CA HIS A 205 -5.22 5.24 10.78
C HIS A 205 -3.95 4.69 10.15
N VAL A 206 -3.87 3.37 10.04
CA VAL A 206 -2.83 2.65 9.30
C VAL A 206 -3.45 1.54 8.47
N ILE A 207 -2.71 1.10 7.46
CA ILE A 207 -3.08 -0.04 6.65
C ILE A 207 -2.11 -1.21 6.92
N ARG A 208 -2.65 -2.42 6.88
CA ARG A 208 -1.88 -3.66 6.78
C ARG A 208 -2.36 -4.46 5.57
N THR A 209 -1.42 -4.94 4.75
CA THR A 209 -1.74 -5.94 3.73
C THR A 209 -1.68 -7.33 4.37
N VAL A 210 -2.57 -8.21 3.94
CA VAL A 210 -2.83 -9.50 4.56
C VAL A 210 -2.89 -10.56 3.47
N LEU A 211 -2.21 -11.67 3.69
CA LEU A 211 -2.40 -12.92 2.96
C LEU A 211 -2.95 -13.96 3.93
N THR A 212 -4.06 -14.61 3.58
CA THR A 212 -4.60 -15.76 4.32
C THR A 212 -4.57 -17.00 3.46
N ARG A 213 -4.41 -18.17 4.10
CA ARG A 213 -4.55 -19.50 3.50
C ARG A 213 -4.82 -20.51 4.60
N ASP A 214 -5.95 -21.20 4.60
CA ASP A 214 -6.20 -22.26 5.58
C ASP A 214 -5.27 -23.47 5.30
N PRO A 215 -4.61 -24.12 6.27
CA PRO A 215 -4.56 -23.86 7.74
C PRO A 215 -3.33 -23.09 8.20
N CYS A 216 -2.73 -22.30 7.31
CA CYS A 216 -1.56 -21.50 7.62
C CYS A 216 -1.95 -20.22 8.38
N PRO A 217 -1.15 -19.80 9.38
CA PRO A 217 -1.33 -18.49 9.98
C PRO A 217 -1.28 -17.38 8.92
N PRO A 218 -2.08 -16.31 9.07
CA PRO A 218 -2.07 -15.21 8.14
C PRO A 218 -0.73 -14.47 8.16
N VAL A 219 -0.35 -13.92 7.00
CA VAL A 219 0.87 -13.12 6.84
C VAL A 219 0.46 -11.66 6.70
N LEU A 220 0.79 -10.85 7.71
CA LEU A 220 0.50 -9.43 7.75
C LEU A 220 1.76 -8.61 7.47
N SER A 221 1.61 -7.51 6.75
CA SER A 221 2.68 -6.52 6.63
C SER A 221 2.92 -5.80 7.96
N VAL A 222 4.07 -5.12 8.07
CA VAL A 222 4.15 -4.00 9.01
C VAL A 222 3.16 -2.91 8.59
N ARG A 223 2.75 -2.08 9.54
CA ARG A 223 1.80 -0.98 9.28
C ARG A 223 2.42 0.08 8.36
N THR A 224 1.58 0.68 7.51
CA THR A 224 1.95 1.86 6.71
C THR A 224 2.36 3.04 7.61
N HIS A 225 2.79 4.14 7.00
CA HIS A 225 2.77 5.42 7.70
C HIS A 225 1.34 5.75 8.17
N PRO A 226 1.18 6.37 9.36
CA PRO A 226 -0.11 6.82 9.82
C PRO A 226 -0.70 7.88 8.88
N PHE A 227 -2.03 7.90 8.77
CA PHE A 227 -2.75 8.91 8.00
C PHE A 227 -4.03 9.33 8.71
N ARG A 228 -4.53 10.53 8.40
CA ARG A 228 -5.80 11.07 8.88
C ARG A 228 -6.65 11.51 7.70
N PHE A 229 -7.96 11.42 7.84
CA PHE A 229 -8.88 11.97 6.86
C PHE A 229 -8.99 13.48 7.11
N ALA A 230 -8.62 14.28 6.11
CA ALA A 230 -8.70 15.73 6.16
C ALA A 230 -10.13 16.18 5.87
N SER A 231 -10.56 17.29 6.49
CA SER A 231 -11.84 17.91 6.18
C SER A 231 -11.83 18.52 4.77
N GLY A 232 -12.91 18.32 4.02
CA GLY A 232 -13.02 18.79 2.63
C GLY A 232 -13.19 20.31 2.45
N ILE A 233 -13.32 21.08 3.55
CA ILE A 233 -13.60 22.54 3.55
C ILE A 233 -12.34 23.35 3.90
N ALA A 234 -11.17 22.74 4.02
CA ALA A 234 -10.00 23.52 4.43
C ALA A 234 -9.59 24.54 3.35
N ASP A 235 -9.59 25.82 3.72
CA ASP A 235 -8.86 26.94 3.10
C ASP A 235 -7.35 26.64 2.91
N ASP A 236 -6.87 25.51 3.45
CA ASP A 236 -5.51 24.98 3.33
C ASP A 236 -5.27 24.02 2.15
N ALA A 237 -6.27 23.70 1.31
CA ALA A 237 -5.97 22.97 0.09
C ALA A 237 -5.16 23.89 -0.84
N PRO A 238 -3.86 23.63 -1.10
CA PRO A 238 -3.09 24.50 -1.97
C PRO A 238 -3.79 24.51 -3.34
N THR A 239 -4.15 25.71 -3.80
CA THR A 239 -4.70 25.90 -5.15
C THR A 239 -3.81 25.18 -6.15
N PRO A 240 -4.38 24.41 -7.10
CA PRO A 240 -3.60 23.81 -8.16
C PRO A 240 -2.75 24.91 -8.79
N LYS A 241 -1.41 24.76 -8.74
CA LYS A 241 -0.55 25.65 -9.50
C LYS A 241 -0.98 25.49 -10.95
N GLY A 242 -1.51 26.57 -11.54
CA GLY A 242 -1.88 26.59 -12.95
C GLY A 242 -0.69 26.20 -13.83
N PRO A 243 -0.93 25.77 -15.08
CA PRO A 243 0.15 25.43 -15.97
C PRO A 243 1.11 26.62 -16.07
N THR A 244 2.38 26.37 -15.77
CA THR A 244 3.46 27.33 -15.99
C THR A 244 3.49 27.64 -17.50
N PRO A 245 3.46 28.91 -17.92
CA PRO A 245 3.46 29.30 -19.33
C PRO A 245 4.74 28.87 -20.06
#